data_AF-A0A2H6NKA5-F1
#
_entry.id   AF-A0A2H6NKA5-F1
#
_cell.length_a   1.000
_cell.length_b   1.000
_cell.length_c   1.000
_cell.angle_alpha   90.00
_cell.angle_beta   90.00
_cell.angle_gamma   90.00
#
_symmetry.space_group_name_H-M   'P 1'
#
loop_
_entity.id
_entity.type
_entity.pdbx_description
1 polymer ?
#
loop_
_entity_poly.entity_id
_entity_poly.type
_entity_poly.pdbx_seq_one_letter_code
_entity_poly.pdbx_strand_id
1 'polypeptide(L)'
;VFVEDDGAERDEMIQVLGPKPTLPAGTTDDTQADVTNRRLAKLYKVSNGAGNMAVSLVADENPFSQAALVSDDCFILDHGTDGKIFVWKGRNANSEERKAALKT
;
A
#
# COMPACT_ATOMS: atom_id res chain seq x y z
N VAL A 1 -4.95 -17.87 -11.42
CA VAL A 1 -5.70 -17.64 -10.17
C VAL A 1 -6.64 -18.80 -10.02
N PHE A 2 -6.61 -19.47 -8.88
CA PHE A 2 -7.53 -20.56 -8.54
C PHE A 2 -8.46 -20.03 -7.44
N VAL A 3 -9.74 -20.35 -7.53
CA VAL A 3 -10.75 -19.98 -6.54
C VAL A 3 -11.29 -21.28 -5.98
N GLU A 4 -11.16 -21.46 -4.68
CA GLU A 4 -11.49 -22.69 -3.96
C GLU A 4 -12.38 -22.32 -2.77
N ASP A 5 -13.46 -23.08 -2.58
CA ASP A 5 -14.29 -23.00 -1.39
C ASP A 5 -13.73 -23.91 -0.28
N ASP A 6 -14.21 -23.73 0.94
CA ASP A 6 -13.85 -24.58 2.09
C ASP A 6 -14.06 -26.08 1.76
N GLY A 7 -13.00 -26.89 1.90
CA GLY A 7 -13.03 -28.33 1.64
C GLY A 7 -12.64 -28.72 0.21
N ALA A 8 -12.39 -27.74 -0.67
CA ALA A 8 -11.91 -27.96 -2.03
C ALA A 8 -10.41 -27.65 -2.18
N GLU A 9 -9.64 -27.68 -1.08
CA GLU A 9 -8.23 -27.30 -1.08
C GLU A 9 -7.39 -28.24 -1.97
N ARG A 10 -6.64 -27.67 -2.90
CA ARG A 10 -5.75 -28.44 -3.77
C ARG A 10 -4.48 -28.92 -3.07
N ASP A 11 -3.88 -29.96 -3.65
CA ASP A 11 -2.62 -30.54 -3.17
C ASP A 11 -1.50 -29.50 -3.01
N GLU A 12 -1.40 -28.52 -3.92
CA GLU A 12 -0.37 -27.48 -3.83
C GLU A 12 -0.59 -26.55 -2.63
N MET A 13 -1.83 -26.29 -2.23
CA MET A 13 -2.16 -25.51 -1.03
C MET A 13 -1.82 -26.28 0.24
N ILE A 14 -2.19 -27.56 0.30
CA ILE A 14 -1.90 -28.46 1.43
C ILE A 14 -0.39 -28.68 1.58
N GLN A 15 0.35 -28.76 0.48
CA GLN A 15 1.80 -28.92 0.50
C GLN A 15 2.51 -27.73 1.17
N VAL A 16 2.00 -26.51 1.00
CA VAL A 16 2.60 -25.29 1.56
C VAL A 16 2.10 -24.99 2.98
N LEU A 17 0.80 -25.12 3.23
CA LEU A 17 0.17 -24.75 4.51
C LEU A 17 0.09 -25.91 5.51
N GLY A 18 0.22 -27.15 5.03
CA GLY A 18 -0.02 -28.37 5.80
C GLY A 18 -1.50 -28.79 5.82
N PRO A 19 -1.83 -29.87 6.55
CA PRO A 19 -3.20 -30.35 6.70
C PRO A 19 -4.11 -29.29 7.34
N LYS A 20 -5.32 -29.15 6.81
CA LYS A 20 -6.29 -28.16 7.30
C LYS A 20 -6.71 -28.42 8.75
N PRO A 21 -6.56 -27.45 9.67
CA PRO A 21 -7.12 -27.53 11.02
C PRO A 21 -8.59 -27.08 11.06
N THR A 22 -9.25 -27.24 12.21
CA THR A 22 -10.55 -26.60 12.47
C THR A 22 -10.40 -25.08 12.46
N LEU A 23 -11.14 -24.40 11.58
CA LEU A 23 -11.09 -22.94 11.44
C LEU A 23 -12.06 -22.24 12.41
N PRO A 24 -11.67 -21.08 12.99
CA PRO A 24 -12.58 -20.26 13.77
C PRO A 24 -13.61 -19.55 12.87
N ALA A 25 -14.74 -19.17 13.46
CA ALA A 25 -15.70 -18.28 12.79
C ALA A 25 -15.09 -16.89 12.56
N GLY A 26 -15.45 -16.25 11.45
CA GLY A 26 -15.03 -14.88 11.15
C GLY A 26 -15.63 -13.84 12.11
N THR A 27 -14.99 -12.69 12.22
CA THR A 27 -15.53 -11.52 12.91
C THR A 27 -16.59 -10.83 12.04
N THR A 28 -17.68 -10.34 12.61
CA THR A 28 -18.80 -9.74 11.86
C THR A 28 -18.80 -8.21 11.81
N ASP A 29 -17.74 -7.54 12.27
CA ASP A 29 -17.68 -6.07 12.32
C ASP A 29 -17.03 -5.48 11.06
N ASP A 30 -17.72 -5.65 9.93
CA ASP A 30 -17.27 -5.14 8.63
C ASP A 30 -17.10 -3.60 8.65
N THR A 31 -17.91 -2.90 9.47
CA THR A 31 -17.84 -1.44 9.57
C THR A 31 -16.54 -0.99 10.24
N GLN A 32 -16.14 -1.64 11.33
CA GLN A 32 -14.86 -1.36 11.98
C GLN A 32 -13.67 -1.77 11.09
N ALA A 33 -13.78 -2.88 10.37
CA ALA A 33 -12.78 -3.30 9.40
C ALA A 33 -12.59 -2.24 8.31
N ASP A 34 -13.68 -1.70 7.74
CA ASP A 34 -13.62 -0.64 6.73
C ASP A 34 -12.97 0.64 7.26
N VAL A 35 -13.35 1.09 8.46
CA VAL A 35 -12.75 2.29 9.08
C VAL A 35 -11.25 2.11 9.31
N THR A 36 -10.84 0.92 9.75
CA THR A 36 -9.43 0.59 9.96
C THR A 36 -8.69 0.55 8.63
N ASN A 37 -9.27 -0.12 7.62
CA ASN A 37 -8.71 -0.29 6.30
C ASN A 37 -8.48 1.05 5.57
N ARG A 38 -9.33 2.06 5.82
CA ARG A 38 -9.18 3.43 5.28
C ARG A 38 -8.00 4.21 5.83
N ARG A 39 -7.32 3.72 6.88
CA ARG A 39 -6.22 4.42 7.56
C ARG A 39 -4.92 3.62 7.55
N LEU A 40 -4.88 2.51 6.81
CA LEU A 40 -3.72 1.63 6.79
C LEU A 40 -2.54 2.25 6.06
N ALA A 41 -2.79 3.13 5.09
CA ALA A 41 -1.75 3.73 4.29
C ALA A 41 -1.84 5.25 4.24
N LYS A 42 -0.69 5.89 4.04
CA LYS A 42 -0.57 7.33 3.82
C LYS A 42 0.18 7.60 2.53
N LEU A 43 -0.22 8.64 1.82
CA LEU A 43 0.42 9.08 0.59
C LEU A 43 1.18 10.38 0.85
N TYR A 44 2.47 10.40 0.50
CA TYR A 44 3.34 11.56 0.60
C TYR A 44 3.86 11.96 -0.78
N LYS A 45 4.14 13.25 -0.96
CA LYS A 45 4.81 13.81 -2.13
C LYS A 45 6.21 14.25 -1.76
N VAL A 46 7.17 13.99 -2.64
CA VAL A 46 8.56 14.41 -2.55
C VAL A 46 8.85 15.31 -3.75
N SER A 47 9.07 16.59 -3.50
CA SER A 47 9.19 17.63 -4.53
C SER A 47 10.20 18.69 -4.13
N ASN A 48 10.96 19.22 -5.10
CA ASN A 48 11.77 20.43 -4.93
C ASN A 48 11.31 21.61 -5.80
N GLY A 49 10.11 21.55 -6.39
CA GLY A 49 9.59 22.59 -7.29
C GLY A 49 9.44 23.99 -6.67
N ALA A 50 9.44 24.11 -5.34
CA ALA A 50 9.43 25.38 -4.60
C ALA A 50 10.83 25.95 -4.32
N GLY A 51 11.90 25.30 -4.81
CA GLY A 51 13.29 25.69 -4.62
C GLY A 51 14.04 24.90 -3.55
N ASN A 52 13.34 24.20 -2.65
CA ASN A 52 13.92 23.31 -1.65
C ASN A 52 13.20 21.96 -1.63
N MET A 53 13.94 20.89 -1.29
CA MET A 53 13.36 19.54 -1.17
C MET A 53 12.39 19.48 0.01
N ALA A 54 11.17 19.02 -0.24
CA ALA A 54 10.14 18.86 0.77
C ALA A 54 9.43 17.51 0.63
N VAL A 55 9.08 16.93 1.77
CA VAL A 55 8.17 15.78 1.87
C VAL A 55 6.89 16.26 2.52
N SER A 56 5.76 16.15 1.82
CA SER A 56 4.46 16.63 2.30
C SER A 56 3.41 15.53 2.24
N LEU A 57 2.57 15.45 3.27
CA LEU A 57 1.40 14.55 3.29
C LEU A 57 0.39 15.02 2.23
N VAL A 58 -0.02 14.09 1.36
CA VAL A 58 -1.03 14.30 0.32
C VAL A 58 -2.39 13.79 0.77
N ALA A 59 -2.40 12.60 1.39
CA ALA A 59 -3.60 11.98 1.92
C ALA A 59 -3.24 11.07 3.10
N ASP A 60 -4.02 11.15 4.16
CA ASP A 60 -3.94 10.31 5.36
C ASP A 60 -4.90 9.13 5.36
N GLU A 61 -5.84 9.10 4.41
CA GLU A 61 -6.84 8.03 4.26
C GLU A 61 -6.94 7.53 2.81
N ASN A 62 -7.16 6.23 2.64
CA ASN A 62 -7.47 5.58 1.37
C ASN A 62 -9.00 5.45 1.15
N PRO A 63 -9.49 5.34 -0.10
CA PRO A 63 -8.75 5.21 -1.37
C PRO A 63 -8.11 6.52 -1.84
N PHE A 64 -6.87 6.41 -2.35
CA PHE A 64 -6.17 7.56 -2.92
C PHE A 64 -6.66 7.87 -4.34
N SER A 65 -6.78 9.16 -4.67
CA SER A 65 -7.03 9.58 -6.04
C SER A 65 -5.80 9.31 -6.91
N GLN A 66 -5.97 8.58 -8.01
CA GLN A 66 -4.89 8.35 -8.98
C GLN A 66 -4.33 9.67 -9.53
N ALA A 67 -5.17 10.70 -9.67
CA ALA A 67 -4.76 12.02 -10.14
C ALA A 67 -3.79 12.74 -9.17
N ALA A 68 -3.66 12.28 -7.92
CA ALA A 68 -2.68 12.80 -6.98
C ALA A 68 -1.24 12.49 -7.42
N LEU A 69 -1.02 11.41 -8.18
CA LEU A 69 0.30 11.01 -8.70
C LEU A 69 0.68 11.82 -9.94
N VAL A 70 1.14 13.06 -9.75
CA VAL A 70 1.59 13.91 -10.86
C VAL A 70 2.96 13.47 -11.37
N SER A 71 3.14 13.45 -12.69
CA SER A 71 4.38 12.92 -13.32
C SER A 71 5.64 13.74 -13.04
N ASP A 72 5.49 14.96 -12.53
CA ASP A 72 6.60 15.88 -12.28
C ASP A 72 7.26 15.68 -10.91
N ASP A 73 6.65 14.91 -10.01
CA ASP A 73 7.15 14.69 -8.64
C ASP A 73 7.33 13.19 -8.33
N CYS A 74 7.97 12.88 -7.20
CA CYS A 74 7.98 11.53 -6.63
C CYS A 74 6.97 11.41 -5.48
N PHE A 75 6.52 10.20 -5.19
CA PHE A 75 5.54 9.93 -4.15
C PHE A 75 5.94 8.69 -3.34
N ILE A 76 5.58 8.69 -2.06
CA ILE A 76 5.77 7.56 -1.15
C ILE A 76 4.40 7.11 -0.68
N LEU A 77 4.08 5.84 -0.91
CA LEU A 77 2.94 5.16 -0.29
C LEU A 77 3.47 4.36 0.90
N ASP A 78 3.21 4.86 2.09
CA ASP A 78 3.58 4.22 3.34
C ASP A 78 2.42 3.34 3.82
N HIS A 79 2.58 2.02 3.69
CA HIS A 79 1.69 1.01 4.27
C HIS A 79 2.42 0.27 5.40
N GLY A 80 3.06 1.05 6.30
CA GLY A 80 3.97 0.55 7.32
C GLY A 80 3.36 -0.46 8.29
N THR A 81 2.04 -0.46 8.49
CA THR A 81 1.34 -1.49 9.28
C THR A 81 1.49 -2.89 8.69
N ASP A 82 1.67 -3.00 7.37
CA ASP A 82 1.90 -4.24 6.62
C ASP A 82 3.41 -4.42 6.24
N GLY A 83 4.28 -3.58 6.82
CA GLY A 83 5.73 -3.62 6.60
C GLY A 83 6.17 -3.29 5.18
N LYS A 84 5.32 -2.60 4.39
CA LYS A 84 5.58 -2.29 2.98
C LYS A 84 5.53 -0.78 2.74
N ILE A 85 6.55 -0.29 2.05
CA ILE A 85 6.64 1.10 1.59
C ILE A 85 6.93 1.07 0.10
N PHE A 86 6.23 1.88 -0.68
CA PHE A 86 6.39 1.96 -2.12
C PHE A 86 6.82 3.36 -2.53
N VAL A 87 7.78 3.45 -3.45
CA VAL A 87 8.22 4.70 -4.05
C VAL A 87 7.74 4.76 -5.50
N TRP A 88 6.86 5.70 -5.79
CA TRP A 88 6.45 6.01 -7.16
C TRP A 88 7.28 7.18 -7.68
N LYS A 89 7.92 6.98 -8.84
CA LYS A 89 8.78 8.00 -9.45
C LYS A 89 8.09 8.54 -10.68
N GLY A 90 7.65 9.80 -10.63
CA GLY A 90 7.07 10.47 -11.78
C GLY A 90 8.01 10.43 -12.97
N ARG A 91 7.47 10.32 -14.18
CA ARG A 91 8.29 10.22 -15.40
C ARG A 91 9.19 11.45 -15.59
N ASN A 92 8.71 12.62 -15.18
CA ASN A 92 9.39 13.90 -15.34
C ASN A 92 10.11 14.35 -14.05
N ALA A 93 9.91 13.65 -12.93
CA ALA A 93 10.59 13.93 -11.67
C ALA A 93 12.10 13.93 -11.83
N ASN A 94 12.75 14.90 -11.20
CA ASN A 94 14.19 15.12 -11.37
C ASN A 94 15.02 14.13 -10.53
N SER A 95 16.33 14.10 -10.79
CA SER A 95 17.22 13.12 -10.15
C SER A 95 17.36 13.31 -8.64
N GLU A 96 17.15 14.52 -8.13
CA GLU A 96 17.23 14.83 -6.70
C GLU A 96 16.00 14.30 -5.97
N GLU A 97 14.81 14.52 -6.52
CA GLU A 97 13.54 14.00 -5.99
C GLU A 97 13.53 12.48 -5.96
N ARG A 98 13.98 11.84 -7.05
CA ARG A 98 14.09 10.37 -7.14
C ARG A 98 15.01 9.76 -6.10
N LYS A 99 16.09 10.47 -5.73
CA LYS A 99 17.03 10.06 -4.68
C LYS A 99 16.46 10.33 -3.30
N ALA A 100 15.86 11.50 -3.09
CA ALA A 100 15.24 11.88 -1.82
C ALA A 100 14.12 10.92 -1.43
N ALA A 101 13.27 10.53 -2.40
CA ALA A 101 12.18 9.59 -2.18
C ALA A 101 12.63 8.19 -1.76
N LEU A 102 13.89 7.81 -2.02
CA LEU A 102 14.46 6.53 -1.57
C LEU A 102 15.18 6.63 -0.22
N LYS A 103 15.60 7.84 0.17
CA LYS A 103 16.35 8.10 1.41
C LYS A 103 15.44 8.43 2.60
N THR A 104 14.22 8.89 2.30
CA THR A 104 13.20 9.23 3.30
C THR A 104 12.70 7.97 3.98
#